data_AF-A0A4V6I7H1-F1
#
_entry.id   AF-A0A4V6I7H1-F1
#
_cell.length_a   1.000
_cell.length_b   1.000
_cell.length_c   1.000
_cell.angle_alpha   90.00
_cell.angle_beta   90.00
_cell.angle_gamma   90.00
#
_symmetry.space_group_name_H-M   'P 1'
#
loop_
_entity.id
_entity.type
_entity.pdbx_description
1 polymer ?
#
loop_
_entity_poly.entity_id
_entity_poly.type
_entity_poly.pdbx_seq_one_letter_code
_entity_poly.pdbx_strand_id
1 'polypeptide(L)'
;MVLIRQPSRRPKDNMLVQRLLRTKAANDEFLFHSEWTRKIGPLNMIGVAGVISIPLGMFYIIPYAIVNFSGPSTVLAIIAAFVVAVIASLQQVELSCAAPKNCVLYQMSYLRLGELPAFLVGWMTLFDGVALISTIHKVFSNYVVRF
;
A
#
# COMPACT_ATOMS: atom_id res chain seq x y z
N MET A 1 -21.68 -8.25 -4.80
CA MET A 1 -22.66 -7.28 -5.33
C MET A 1 -22.39 -5.93 -4.66
N VAL A 2 -21.36 -5.21 -5.13
CA VAL A 2 -20.99 -3.90 -4.59
C VAL A 2 -21.73 -2.86 -5.44
N LEU A 3 -22.69 -2.17 -4.82
CA LEU A 3 -23.48 -1.12 -5.44
C LEU A 3 -22.58 0.09 -5.74
N ILE A 4 -22.18 0.22 -7.01
CA ILE A 4 -21.51 1.41 -7.54
C ILE A 4 -22.53 2.54 -7.54
N ARG A 5 -22.36 3.47 -6.60
CA ARG A 5 -23.24 4.63 -6.40
C ARG A 5 -23.11 5.59 -7.59
N GLN A 6 -24.16 5.69 -8.41
CA GLN A 6 -24.32 6.73 -9.44
C GLN A 6 -24.37 8.12 -8.77
N PRO A 7 -23.65 9.14 -9.27
CA PRO A 7 -23.68 10.46 -8.68
C PRO A 7 -25.01 11.17 -9.00
N SER A 8 -25.82 11.36 -7.95
CA SER A 8 -27.03 12.18 -7.94
C SER A 8 -26.69 13.64 -8.31
N ARG A 9 -27.40 14.19 -9.31
CA ARG A 9 -27.37 15.62 -9.67
C ARG A 9 -27.91 16.45 -8.50
N ARG A 10 -27.08 17.29 -7.87
CA ARG A 10 -27.44 18.30 -6.87
C ARG A 10 -26.66 19.62 -7.09
N PRO A 11 -27.21 20.77 -6.64
CA PRO A 11 -27.15 22.07 -7.35
C PRO A 11 -25.80 22.79 -7.36
N LYS A 12 -25.70 23.77 -8.26
CA LYS A 12 -24.51 24.48 -8.75
C LYS A 12 -24.11 25.64 -7.84
N ASP A 13 -23.42 25.34 -6.74
CA ASP A 13 -23.10 26.41 -5.80
C ASP A 13 -21.60 26.52 -5.51
N ASN A 14 -20.76 25.52 -5.86
CA ASN A 14 -19.29 25.56 -5.63
C ASN A 14 -18.49 24.76 -6.68
N MET A 15 -18.31 25.32 -7.88
CA MET A 15 -17.73 24.62 -9.05
C MET A 15 -16.25 24.16 -8.87
N LEU A 16 -15.43 24.88 -8.09
CA LEU A 16 -14.04 24.52 -7.82
C LEU A 16 -13.91 23.35 -6.84
N VAL A 17 -14.69 23.37 -5.76
CA VAL A 17 -14.76 22.28 -4.78
C VAL A 17 -15.35 21.01 -5.41
N GLN A 18 -16.31 21.16 -6.33
CA GLN A 18 -16.87 20.06 -7.11
C GLN A 18 -15.89 19.45 -8.12
N ARG A 19 -14.97 20.27 -8.68
CA ARG A 19 -13.90 19.75 -9.55
C ARG A 19 -12.87 18.99 -8.72
N LEU A 20 -12.41 19.55 -7.60
CA LEU A 20 -11.42 18.94 -6.69
C LEU A 20 -11.92 17.68 -5.95
N LEU A 21 -13.23 17.46 -5.91
CA LEU A 21 -13.87 16.27 -5.33
C LEU A 21 -14.51 15.37 -6.40
N ARG A 22 -14.23 15.61 -7.69
CA ARG A 22 -14.81 14.80 -8.76
C ARG A 22 -14.21 13.40 -8.72
N THR A 23 -14.95 12.46 -8.17
CA THR A 23 -14.70 11.02 -8.32
C THR A 23 -15.16 10.61 -9.72
N LYS A 24 -14.24 10.35 -10.66
CA LYS A 24 -14.59 9.55 -11.84
C LYS A 24 -14.93 8.13 -11.38
N ALA A 25 -16.15 7.68 -11.69
CA ALA A 25 -16.50 6.26 -11.60
C ALA A 25 -15.56 5.50 -12.54
N ALA A 26 -14.82 4.51 -12.00
CA ALA A 26 -14.14 3.55 -12.83
C ALA A 26 -15.22 2.80 -13.63
N ASN A 27 -15.25 3.00 -14.94
CA ASN A 27 -16.14 2.25 -15.84
C ASN A 27 -15.87 0.75 -15.62
N ASP A 28 -16.94 -0.04 -15.51
CA ASP A 28 -16.87 -1.50 -15.36
C ASP A 28 -16.01 -2.15 -16.47
N GLU A 29 -16.04 -1.58 -17.68
CA GLU A 29 -15.23 -1.98 -18.83
C GLU A 29 -13.72 -1.83 -18.58
N PHE A 30 -13.28 -0.81 -17.85
CA PHE A 30 -11.87 -0.67 -17.48
C PHE A 30 -11.45 -1.70 -16.43
N LEU A 31 -12.30 -2.06 -15.47
CA LEU A 31 -11.93 -3.01 -14.41
C LEU A 31 -11.68 -4.43 -14.93
N PHE A 32 -12.35 -4.83 -16.02
CA PHE A 32 -12.22 -6.18 -16.59
C PHE A 32 -11.29 -6.27 -17.81
N HIS A 33 -11.07 -5.18 -18.57
CA HIS A 33 -10.11 -5.18 -19.67
C HIS A 33 -8.69 -4.83 -19.20
N SER A 34 -7.86 -5.86 -19.09
CA SER A 34 -6.40 -5.78 -18.97
C SER A 34 -5.79 -6.19 -20.31
N GLU A 35 -5.12 -5.26 -20.99
CA GLU A 35 -4.51 -5.51 -22.32
C GLU A 35 -3.26 -6.40 -22.26
N TRP A 36 -2.70 -6.63 -21.07
CA TRP A 36 -1.45 -7.37 -20.87
C TRP A 36 -1.67 -8.58 -19.97
N THR A 37 -1.95 -9.74 -20.56
CA THR A 37 -2.21 -10.99 -19.82
C THR A 37 -0.92 -11.80 -19.63
N ARG A 38 -0.01 -11.32 -18.79
CA ARG A 38 1.04 -12.20 -18.23
C ARG A 38 0.46 -12.89 -17.00
N LYS A 39 0.07 -14.16 -17.15
CA LYS A 39 -0.46 -14.97 -16.05
C LYS A 39 0.68 -15.37 -15.12
N ILE A 40 0.80 -14.67 -13.99
CA ILE A 40 1.71 -15.07 -12.91
C ILE A 40 0.94 -16.07 -12.05
N GLY A 41 1.49 -17.27 -11.88
CA GLY A 41 0.89 -18.29 -11.01
C GLY A 41 0.86 -17.83 -9.54
N PRO A 42 -0.07 -18.36 -8.72
CA PRO A 42 -0.22 -17.95 -7.32
C PRO A 42 1.07 -18.14 -6.52
N LEU A 43 1.82 -19.21 -6.79
CA LEU A 43 3.11 -19.48 -6.14
C LEU A 43 4.16 -18.39 -6.46
N ASN A 44 4.20 -17.94 -7.72
CA ASN A 44 5.13 -16.89 -8.14
C ASN A 44 4.75 -15.53 -7.54
N MET A 45 3.45 -15.26 -7.32
CA MET A 45 3.01 -14.04 -6.62
C MET A 45 3.45 -14.04 -5.16
N ILE A 46 3.33 -15.18 -4.47
CA ILE A 46 3.85 -15.34 -3.10
C ILE A 46 5.37 -15.15 -3.07
N GLY A 47 6.08 -15.72 -4.06
CA GLY A 47 7.53 -15.53 -4.20
C GLY A 47 7.93 -14.07 -4.34
N VAL A 48 7.26 -13.32 -5.23
CA VAL A 48 7.52 -11.88 -5.41
C VAL A 48 7.22 -11.09 -4.13
N ALA A 49 6.09 -11.37 -3.46
CA ALA A 49 5.74 -10.72 -2.20
C ALA A 49 6.77 -10.98 -1.09
N GLY A 50 7.28 -12.21 -1.00
CA GLY A 50 8.32 -12.61 -0.06
C GLY A 50 9.65 -11.88 -0.32
N VAL A 51 10.12 -11.85 -1.56
CA VAL A 51 11.39 -11.19 -1.94
C VAL A 51 11.37 -9.70 -1.59
N ILE A 52 10.23 -9.02 -1.76
CA ILE A 52 10.11 -7.58 -1.47
C ILE A 52 10.02 -7.32 0.05
N SER A 53 9.32 -8.16 0.81
CA SER A 53 8.96 -7.86 2.20
C SER A 53 9.99 -8.33 3.24
N ILE A 54 10.63 -9.48 3.00
CA ILE A 54 11.56 -10.10 3.96
C ILE A 54 12.80 -9.23 4.28
N PRO A 55 13.47 -8.59 3.29
CA PRO A 55 14.74 -7.91 3.54
C PRO A 55 14.63 -6.74 4.54
N LEU A 56 13.58 -5.93 4.43
CA LEU A 56 13.37 -4.77 5.30
C LEU A 56 13.17 -5.19 6.76
N GLY A 57 12.37 -6.22 7.00
CA GLY A 57 12.15 -6.74 8.36
C GLY A 57 13.43 -7.34 8.95
N MET A 58 14.10 -8.19 8.19
CA MET A 58 15.24 -8.95 8.70
C MET A 58 16.51 -8.11 8.85
N PHE A 59 16.85 -7.28 7.86
CA PHE A 59 18.13 -6.56 7.83
C PHE A 59 18.08 -5.17 8.47
N TYR A 60 16.89 -4.58 8.68
CA TYR A 60 16.77 -3.26 9.30
C TYR A 60 16.10 -3.31 10.67
N ILE A 61 14.85 -3.80 10.75
CA ILE A 61 14.04 -3.67 11.98
C ILE A 61 14.60 -4.53 13.13
N ILE A 62 14.91 -5.80 12.87
CA ILE A 62 15.42 -6.73 13.90
C ILE A 62 16.77 -6.28 14.48
N PRO A 63 17.83 -6.01 13.69
CA PRO A 63 19.11 -5.60 14.25
C PRO A 63 19.02 -4.24 14.95
N TYR A 64 18.21 -3.31 14.44
CA TYR A 64 17.96 -2.04 15.11
C TYR A 64 17.29 -2.25 16.48
N ALA A 65 16.32 -3.14 16.57
CA ALA A 65 15.63 -3.44 17.82
C ALA A 65 16.55 -4.10 18.85
N ILE A 66 17.43 -5.03 18.44
CA ILE A 66 18.36 -5.74 19.35
C ILE A 66 19.40 -4.76 19.95
N VAL A 67 19.99 -3.91 19.11
CA VAL A 67 21.05 -3.00 19.54
C VAL A 67 20.53 -1.89 20.45
N ASN A 68 19.36 -1.31 20.14
CA ASN A 68 18.80 -0.20 20.91
C ASN A 68 17.97 -0.65 22.11
N PHE A 69 17.32 -1.81 22.01
CA PHE A 69 16.42 -2.34 23.03
C PHE A 69 16.91 -3.74 23.45
N SER A 70 17.99 -3.78 24.24
CA SER A 70 18.61 -5.00 24.78
C SER A 70 17.84 -5.57 25.99
N GLY A 71 16.57 -5.90 25.82
CA GLY A 71 15.75 -6.53 26.86
C GLY A 71 14.74 -7.55 26.31
N PRO A 72 14.29 -8.52 27.14
CA PRO A 72 13.28 -9.52 26.74
C PRO A 72 11.93 -8.88 26.32
N SER A 73 11.67 -7.64 26.74
CA SER A 73 10.50 -6.87 26.33
C SER A 73 10.44 -6.61 24.82
N THR A 74 11.57 -6.61 24.11
CA THR A 74 11.61 -6.40 22.66
C THR A 74 10.92 -7.53 21.90
N VAL A 75 11.01 -8.77 22.41
CA VAL A 75 10.33 -9.94 21.82
C VAL A 75 8.82 -9.81 21.97
N LEU A 76 8.34 -9.39 23.16
CA LEU A 76 6.92 -9.12 23.41
C LEU A 76 6.36 -8.03 22.49
N ALA A 77 7.13 -6.96 22.26
CA ALA A 77 6.74 -5.88 21.36
C ALA A 77 6.64 -6.34 19.88
N ILE A 78 7.57 -7.18 19.42
CA ILE A 78 7.54 -7.73 18.05
C ILE A 78 6.31 -8.63 17.86
N ILE A 79 5.97 -9.46 18.86
CA ILE A 79 4.77 -10.31 18.81
C ILE A 79 3.51 -9.45 18.73
N ALA A 80 3.42 -8.40 19.55
CA ALA A 80 2.29 -7.46 19.50
C ALA A 80 2.19 -6.75 18.13
N ALA A 81 3.31 -6.30 17.58
CA ALA A 81 3.37 -5.69 16.25
C ALA A 81 2.92 -6.66 15.14
N PHE A 82 3.29 -7.95 15.25
CA PHE A 82 2.84 -8.98 14.32
C PHE A 82 1.33 -9.16 14.32
N VAL A 83 0.69 -9.18 15.50
CA VAL A 83 -0.78 -9.26 15.61
C VAL A 83 -1.45 -8.07 14.91
N VAL A 84 -0.95 -6.86 15.12
CA VAL A 84 -1.46 -5.65 14.44
C VAL A 84 -1.27 -5.75 12.93
N ALA A 85 -0.12 -6.24 12.46
CA ALA A 85 0.16 -6.42 11.04
C ALA A 85 -0.77 -7.46 10.39
N VAL A 86 -1.09 -8.56 11.08
CA VAL A 86 -2.05 -9.56 10.60
C VAL A 86 -3.42 -8.92 10.42
N ILE A 87 -3.92 -8.18 11.42
CA ILE A 87 -5.22 -7.50 11.33
C ILE A 87 -5.22 -6.47 10.18
N ALA A 88 -4.15 -5.68 10.03
CA ALA A 88 -4.02 -4.71 8.95
C ALA A 88 -3.98 -5.37 7.56
N SER A 89 -3.35 -6.53 7.42
CA SER A 89 -3.30 -7.25 6.15
C SER A 89 -4.66 -7.84 5.76
N LEU A 90 -5.47 -8.31 6.73
CA LEU A 90 -6.84 -8.78 6.48
C LEU A 90 -7.71 -7.68 5.85
N GLN A 91 -7.58 -6.44 6.30
CA GLN A 91 -8.28 -5.30 5.70
C GLN A 91 -7.84 -5.05 4.24
N GLN A 92 -6.55 -5.20 3.93
CA GLN A 92 -6.07 -5.04 2.56
C GLN A 92 -6.54 -6.16 1.65
N VAL A 93 -6.70 -7.38 2.18
CA VAL A 93 -7.29 -8.52 1.44
C VAL A 93 -8.75 -8.23 1.11
N GLU A 94 -9.55 -7.75 2.07
CA GLU A 94 -10.95 -7.39 1.85
C GLU A 94 -11.07 -6.34 0.72
N LEU A 95 -10.21 -5.32 0.76
CA LEU A 95 -10.19 -4.27 -0.26
C LEU A 95 -9.72 -4.80 -1.64
N SER A 96 -8.78 -5.74 -1.66
CA SER A 96 -8.26 -6.35 -2.90
C SER A 96 -9.28 -7.27 -3.56
N CYS A 97 -10.07 -8.02 -2.77
CA CYS A 97 -11.17 -8.84 -3.27
C CYS A 97 -12.30 -7.99 -3.86
N ALA A 98 -12.47 -6.74 -3.41
CA ALA A 98 -13.50 -5.84 -3.90
C ALA A 98 -13.20 -5.24 -5.29
N ALA A 99 -11.94 -5.15 -5.72
CA ALA A 99 -11.56 -4.62 -7.02
C ALA A 99 -10.40 -5.43 -7.65
N PRO A 100 -10.67 -6.28 -8.67
CA PRO A 100 -9.70 -7.24 -9.21
C PRO A 100 -8.68 -6.65 -10.20
N LYS A 101 -8.73 -5.35 -10.50
CA LYS A 101 -7.73 -4.68 -11.37
C LYS A 101 -6.58 -4.14 -10.52
N ASN A 102 -5.38 -4.03 -11.10
CA ASN A 102 -4.21 -3.36 -10.50
C ASN A 102 -4.62 -2.02 -9.90
N CYS A 103 -4.90 -2.02 -8.60
CA CYS A 103 -5.43 -0.88 -7.89
C CYS A 103 -4.37 -0.45 -6.89
N VAL A 104 -3.66 0.63 -7.21
CA VAL A 104 -2.74 1.27 -6.28
C VAL A 104 -3.59 2.03 -5.24
N LEU A 105 -3.07 2.22 -4.03
CA LEU A 105 -3.78 2.90 -2.92
C LEU A 105 -4.37 4.27 -3.31
N TYR A 106 -3.70 4.99 -4.22
CA TYR A 106 -4.20 6.20 -4.89
C TYR A 106 -5.57 5.99 -5.55
N GLN A 107 -5.73 4.89 -6.27
CA GLN A 107 -6.92 4.60 -7.05
C GLN A 107 -8.07 4.12 -6.16
N MET A 108 -7.77 3.42 -5.05
CA MET A 108 -8.76 3.10 -4.01
C MET A 108 -9.24 4.33 -3.25
N SER A 109 -8.33 5.24 -2.89
CA SER A 109 -8.67 6.51 -2.21
C SER A 109 -9.43 7.45 -3.14
N TYR A 110 -9.10 7.48 -4.43
CA TYR A 110 -9.85 8.21 -5.45
C TYR A 110 -11.31 7.74 -5.55
N LEU A 111 -11.54 6.42 -5.49
CA LEU A 111 -12.89 5.85 -5.55
C LEU A 111 -13.73 6.16 -4.30
N ARG A 112 -13.09 6.32 -3.13
CA ARG A 112 -13.80 6.49 -1.84
C ARG A 112 -13.89 7.93 -1.34
N LEU A 113 -12.88 8.77 -1.59
CA LEU A 113 -12.68 10.04 -0.88
C LEU A 113 -12.61 11.29 -1.80
N GLY A 114 -12.29 11.14 -3.09
CA GLY A 114 -12.17 12.27 -4.03
C GLY A 114 -10.74 12.54 -4.52
N GLU A 115 -10.56 13.58 -5.34
CA GLU A 115 -9.31 13.89 -6.06
C GLU A 115 -8.18 14.39 -5.14
N LEU A 116 -8.46 15.35 -4.26
CA LEU A 116 -7.48 15.90 -3.32
C LEU A 116 -6.88 14.86 -2.34
N PRO A 117 -7.69 14.08 -1.61
CA PRO A 117 -7.14 13.06 -0.71
C PRO A 117 -6.41 11.96 -1.47
N ALA A 118 -6.86 11.60 -2.68
CA ALA A 118 -6.13 10.67 -3.53
C ALA A 118 -4.74 11.22 -3.91
N PHE A 119 -4.65 12.49 -4.34
CA PHE A 119 -3.39 13.13 -4.70
C PHE A 119 -2.39 13.11 -3.55
N LEU A 120 -2.83 13.45 -2.33
CA LEU A 120 -1.98 13.39 -1.14
C LEU A 120 -1.49 11.97 -0.85
N VAL A 121 -2.36 10.96 -0.94
CA VAL A 121 -1.97 9.55 -0.76
C VAL A 121 -0.96 9.10 -1.81
N GLY A 122 -1.13 9.53 -3.05
CA GLY A 122 -0.15 9.29 -4.12
C GLY A 122 1.22 9.86 -3.78
N TRP A 123 1.26 11.11 -3.28
CA TRP A 123 2.50 11.77 -2.87
C TRP A 123 3.16 11.09 -1.66
N MET A 124 2.37 10.68 -0.67
CA MET A 124 2.87 9.93 0.49
C MET A 124 3.47 8.58 0.08
N THR A 125 2.86 7.90 -0.89
CA THR A 125 3.37 6.61 -1.40
C THR A 125 4.72 6.79 -2.12
N LEU A 126 4.91 7.89 -2.86
CA LEU A 126 6.20 8.22 -3.46
C LEU A 126 7.28 8.48 -2.40
N PHE A 127 6.96 9.26 -1.36
CA PHE A 127 7.91 9.54 -0.30
C PHE A 127 8.30 8.30 0.51
N ASP A 128 7.34 7.42 0.78
CA ASP A 128 7.59 6.14 1.44
C ASP A 128 8.57 5.29 0.62
N GLY A 129 8.36 5.20 -0.70
CA GLY A 129 9.30 4.52 -1.61
C GLY A 129 10.72 5.10 -1.56
N VAL A 130 10.86 6.43 -1.56
CA VAL A 130 12.17 7.10 -1.45
C VAL A 130 12.85 6.80 -0.10
N ALA A 131 12.10 6.84 1.00
CA ALA A 131 12.60 6.55 2.33
C ALA A 131 13.06 5.08 2.46
N LEU A 132 12.31 4.14 1.90
CA LEU A 132 12.66 2.72 1.86
C LEU A 132 13.95 2.49 1.09
N ILE A 133 14.07 3.06 -0.12
CA ILE A 133 15.29 2.93 -0.94
C ILE A 133 16.49 3.52 -0.21
N SER A 134 16.36 4.70 0.41
CA SER A 134 17.43 5.33 1.19
C SER A 134 17.90 4.43 2.35
N THR A 135 16.95 3.80 3.05
CA THR A 135 17.25 2.91 4.17
C THR A 135 17.99 1.67 3.71
N ILE A 136 17.55 1.03 2.62
CA ILE A 136 18.20 -0.16 2.05
C ILE A 136 19.64 0.16 1.61
N HIS A 137 19.87 1.34 1.01
CA HIS A 137 21.22 1.76 0.63
C HIS A 137 22.13 1.94 1.86
N LYS A 138 21.63 2.57 2.93
CA LYS A 138 22.39 2.72 4.19
C LYS A 138 22.72 1.36 4.80
N VAL A 139 21.76 0.46 4.80
CA VAL A 139 21.92 -0.90 5.31
C VAL A 139 23.00 -1.65 4.50
N PHE A 140 22.91 -1.60 3.17
CA PHE A 140 23.92 -2.22 2.30
C PHE A 140 25.32 -1.62 2.50
N SER A 141 25.43 -0.29 2.54
CA SER A 141 26.70 0.39 2.81
C SER A 141 27.28 0.01 4.17
N ASN A 142 26.44 -0.10 5.21
CA ASN A 142 26.88 -0.53 6.53
C ASN A 142 27.42 -1.96 6.51
N TYR A 143 26.77 -2.87 5.77
CA TYR A 143 27.26 -4.23 5.60
C TYR A 143 28.62 -4.25 4.87
N VAL A 144 28.77 -3.55 3.75
CA VAL A 144 30.03 -3.52 2.98
C VAL A 144 31.19 -2.95 3.79
N VAL A 145 30.98 -1.91 4.59
CA VAL A 145 32.03 -1.26 5.39
C VAL A 145 32.44 -2.09 6.62
N ARG A 146 31.56 -2.96 7.13
CA ARG A 146 31.83 -3.81 8.30
C ARG A 146 32.43 -5.18 7.95
N PHE A 147 32.61 -5.48 6.67
CA PHE A 147 33.43 -6.60 6.19
C PHE A 147 34.90 -6.18 6.09
#